data_AF-A0A6J1E314-F1
#
_entry.id   AF-A0A6J1E314-F1
#
_cell.length_a   1.000
_cell.length_b   1.000
_cell.length_c   1.000
_cell.angle_alpha   90.00
_cell.angle_beta   90.00
_cell.angle_gamma   90.00
#
_symmetry.space_group_name_H-M   'P 1'
#
loop_
_entity.id
_entity.type
_entity.pdbx_description
1 polymer ?
#
loop_
_entity_poly.entity_id
_entity_poly.type
_entity_poly.pdbx_seq_one_letter_code
_entity_poly.pdbx_strand_id
1 'polypeptide(L)'
;MAISSSETDSTVVNQNSTIVNPGNKISTIKLNDENFLLWRLQITTALQGHGLGKFIDPEAKIPSEFVQSADESSSVPSPNPEFINWKRQDKLITSWLLGSMSEEILSQMLECETAQEVWLNNKHH
;
A
#
# COMPACT_ATOMS: atom_id res chain seq x y z
N MET A 1 -22.17 -44.05 -23.07
CA MET A 1 -22.41 -43.71 -21.65
C MET A 1 -21.09 -43.93 -20.92
N ALA A 2 -20.44 -43.00 -20.24
CA ALA A 2 -20.60 -41.56 -20.09
C ALA A 2 -19.18 -40.97 -19.99
N ILE A 3 -18.97 -39.83 -20.66
CA ILE A 3 -17.86 -38.92 -20.38
C ILE A 3 -18.20 -38.22 -19.07
N SER A 4 -17.36 -38.37 -18.04
CA SER A 4 -17.45 -37.54 -16.83
C SER A 4 -16.17 -36.72 -16.72
N SER A 5 -16.36 -35.43 -16.95
CA SER A 5 -15.42 -34.34 -16.72
C SER A 5 -15.34 -33.99 -15.23
N SER A 6 -14.46 -33.02 -14.94
CA SER A 6 -14.34 -32.22 -13.70
C SER A 6 -13.55 -32.89 -12.56
N GLU A 7 -12.62 -32.23 -11.87
CA GLU A 7 -12.20 -30.82 -11.83
C GLU A 7 -10.76 -30.80 -11.30
N THR A 8 -9.83 -30.16 -12.01
CA THR A 8 -8.55 -29.77 -11.41
C THR A 8 -8.81 -28.48 -10.65
N ASP A 9 -8.99 -28.61 -9.34
CA ASP A 9 -9.13 -27.50 -8.41
C ASP A 9 -7.92 -26.58 -8.53
N SER A 10 -8.21 -25.29 -8.53
CA SER A 10 -7.30 -24.24 -8.94
C SER A 10 -6.14 -24.15 -7.97
N THR A 11 -4.93 -24.11 -8.51
CA THR A 11 -3.72 -23.77 -7.77
C THR A 11 -3.96 -22.49 -6.97
N VAL A 12 -4.06 -22.61 -5.65
CA VAL A 12 -3.99 -21.48 -4.73
C VAL A 12 -2.63 -20.84 -4.95
N VAL A 13 -2.59 -19.78 -5.76
CA VAL A 13 -1.42 -18.92 -5.89
C VAL A 13 -1.22 -18.30 -4.51
N ASN A 14 -0.27 -18.86 -3.77
CA ASN A 14 0.18 -18.32 -2.51
C ASN A 14 0.73 -16.93 -2.82
N GLN A 15 -0.11 -15.90 -2.64
CA GLN A 15 0.32 -14.53 -2.76
C GLN A 15 1.26 -14.30 -1.58
N ASN A 16 2.56 -14.47 -1.84
CA ASN A 16 3.60 -14.02 -0.95
C ASN A 16 3.40 -12.51 -0.78
N SER A 17 2.56 -12.12 0.18
CA SER A 17 2.42 -10.75 0.62
C SER A 17 3.78 -10.36 1.15
N THR A 18 4.58 -9.68 0.33
CA THR A 18 5.86 -9.11 0.74
C THR A 18 5.52 -8.02 1.75
N ILE A 19 5.32 -8.42 3.01
CA ILE A 19 5.08 -7.52 4.12
C ILE A 19 6.33 -6.64 4.19
N VAL A 20 6.17 -5.37 3.86
CA VAL A 20 7.25 -4.39 4.04
C VAL A 20 7.48 -4.30 5.53
N ASN A 21 8.62 -4.78 5.99
CA ASN A 21 9.04 -4.56 7.36
C ASN A 21 9.54 -3.11 7.46
N PRO A 22 8.90 -2.24 8.26
CA PRO A 22 9.32 -0.85 8.42
C PRO A 22 10.75 -0.71 8.97
N GLY A 23 11.29 -1.78 9.56
CA GLY A 23 12.67 -1.85 10.04
C GLY A 23 13.73 -2.02 8.95
N ASN A 24 13.35 -2.35 7.71
CA ASN A 24 14.31 -2.44 6.61
C ASN A 24 14.62 -1.05 6.06
N LYS A 25 15.89 -0.63 6.14
CA LYS A 25 16.34 0.61 5.49
C LYS A 25 16.36 0.42 3.98
N ILE A 26 15.39 1.00 3.30
CA ILE A 26 15.31 0.94 1.84
C ILE A 26 15.89 2.21 1.20
N SER A 27 15.90 3.35 1.90
CA SER A 27 16.66 4.52 1.51
C SER A 27 17.93 4.60 2.35
N THR A 28 19.08 4.74 1.69
CA THR A 28 20.37 5.02 2.36
C THR A 28 20.48 6.49 2.76
N ILE A 29 19.59 7.35 2.26
CA ILE A 29 19.56 8.78 2.52
C ILE A 29 18.23 9.18 3.16
N LYS A 30 18.28 10.12 4.12
CA LYS A 30 17.05 10.77 4.59
C LYS A 30 16.66 11.88 3.63
N LEU A 31 15.38 11.97 3.28
CA LEU A 31 14.86 13.09 2.48
C LEU A 31 15.18 14.41 3.18
N ASN A 32 15.75 15.34 2.42
CA ASN A 32 15.93 16.74 2.76
C ASN A 32 15.68 17.61 1.51
N ASP A 33 15.72 18.93 1.68
CA ASP A 33 15.41 19.90 0.62
C ASP A 33 16.33 19.79 -0.62
N GLU A 34 17.52 19.17 -0.48
CA GLU A 34 18.51 19.10 -1.55
C GLU A 34 18.48 17.78 -2.34
N ASN A 35 17.85 16.73 -1.79
CA ASN A 35 18.00 15.37 -2.31
C ASN A 35 16.68 14.72 -2.79
N PHE A 36 15.62 15.52 -2.93
CA PHE A 36 14.29 15.04 -3.30
C PHE A 36 14.29 14.12 -4.52
N LEU A 37 14.94 14.49 -5.63
CA LEU A 37 14.94 13.67 -6.84
C LEU A 37 15.60 12.30 -6.64
N LEU A 38 16.69 12.24 -5.88
CA LEU A 38 17.40 11.00 -5.58
C LEU A 38 16.60 10.13 -4.62
N TRP A 39 16.05 10.72 -3.56
CA TRP A 39 15.18 10.03 -2.61
C TRP A 39 13.95 9.46 -3.32
N ARG A 40 13.29 10.26 -4.16
CA ARG A 40 12.11 9.86 -4.93
C ARG A 40 12.40 8.69 -5.85
N LEU A 41 13.55 8.70 -6.53
CA LEU A 41 13.98 7.58 -7.37
C LEU A 41 14.16 6.29 -6.55
N GLN A 42 14.83 6.36 -5.39
CA GLN A 42 15.06 5.19 -4.53
C GLN A 42 13.75 4.60 -4.02
N ILE A 43 12.86 5.43 -3.48
CA ILE A 43 11.56 4.99 -2.95
C ILE A 43 10.67 4.41 -4.06
N THR A 44 10.58 5.09 -5.21
CA THR A 44 9.78 4.60 -6.35
C THR A 44 10.28 3.25 -6.83
N THR A 45 11.60 3.11 -7.02
CA THR A 45 12.22 1.86 -7.48
C THR A 45 11.95 0.72 -6.51
N ALA A 46 12.06 0.96 -5.21
CA ALA A 46 11.82 -0.06 -4.21
C ALA A 46 10.34 -0.47 -4.11
N LEU A 47 9.42 0.49 -4.14
CA LEU A 47 7.99 0.20 -4.15
C LEU A 47 7.59 -0.60 -5.38
N GLN A 48 8.12 -0.26 -6.56
CA GLN A 48 7.90 -1.03 -7.78
C GLN A 48 8.48 -2.45 -7.66
N GLY A 49 9.70 -2.59 -7.14
CA GLY A 49 10.34 -3.90 -6.92
C GLY A 49 9.58 -4.81 -5.94
N HIS A 50 8.75 -4.25 -5.06
CA HIS A 50 7.87 -5.00 -4.15
C HIS A 50 6.43 -5.14 -4.63
N GLY A 51 6.06 -4.58 -5.79
CA GLY A 51 4.68 -4.60 -6.29
C GLY A 51 3.73 -3.67 -5.54
N LEU A 52 4.28 -2.62 -4.90
CA LEU A 52 3.58 -1.70 -4.01
C LEU A 52 3.43 -0.30 -4.58
N GLY A 53 3.80 -0.08 -5.85
CA GLY A 53 3.67 1.23 -6.51
C GLY A 53 2.25 1.81 -6.43
N LYS A 54 1.22 0.96 -6.40
CA LYS A 54 -0.19 1.35 -6.26
C LYS A 54 -0.51 2.15 -4.99
N PHE A 55 0.31 2.08 -3.94
CA PHE A 55 0.05 2.80 -2.68
C PHE A 55 0.45 4.28 -2.74
N ILE A 56 1.30 4.67 -3.70
CA ILE A 56 1.72 6.06 -3.92
C ILE A 56 1.18 6.64 -5.23
N ASP A 57 0.44 5.83 -5.99
CA ASP A 57 -0.16 6.21 -7.25
C ASP A 57 -1.46 7.01 -6.99
N PRO A 58 -1.58 8.27 -7.44
CA PRO A 58 -2.77 9.08 -7.25
C PRO A 58 -4.04 8.50 -7.92
N GLU A 59 -3.90 7.65 -8.93
CA GLU A 59 -5.03 7.05 -9.64
C GLU A 59 -5.47 5.70 -9.04
N ALA A 60 -4.75 5.19 -8.04
CA ALA A 60 -5.09 3.92 -7.41
C ALA A 60 -6.39 4.00 -6.62
N LYS A 61 -7.27 3.00 -6.84
CA LYS A 61 -8.54 2.89 -6.13
C LYS A 61 -8.35 2.26 -4.76
N ILE A 62 -8.83 2.95 -3.73
CA ILE A 62 -8.90 2.42 -2.36
C ILE A 62 -10.10 1.47 -2.28
N PRO A 63 -9.92 0.23 -1.76
CA PRO A 63 -11.05 -0.69 -1.56
C PRO A 63 -12.10 -0.09 -0.63
N SER A 64 -13.38 -0.36 -0.87
CA SER A 64 -14.46 0.06 0.03
C SER A 64 -14.31 -0.59 1.41
N GLU A 65 -14.50 0.16 2.50
CA GLU A 65 -14.41 -0.36 3.87
C GLU A 65 -15.48 -1.42 4.18
N PHE A 66 -16.65 -1.28 3.56
CA PHE A 66 -17.77 -2.20 3.71
C PHE A 66 -18.21 -2.73 2.35
N VAL A 67 -18.65 -3.98 2.34
CA VAL A 67 -19.29 -4.63 1.19
C VAL A 67 -20.72 -5.02 1.56
N GLN A 68 -21.62 -4.92 0.59
CA GLN A 68 -23.00 -5.34 0.79
C GLN A 68 -23.05 -6.86 0.91
N SER A 69 -23.71 -7.36 1.94
CA SER A 69 -23.86 -8.79 2.16
C SER A 69 -24.64 -9.42 1.00
N ALA A 70 -24.19 -10.59 0.52
CA ALA A 70 -24.86 -11.33 -0.56
C ALA A 70 -26.25 -11.86 -0.15
N ASP A 71 -26.53 -11.88 1.16
CA ASP A 71 -27.84 -12.23 1.70
C ASP A 71 -28.78 -11.02 1.63
N GLU A 72 -29.73 -11.04 0.68
CA GLU A 72 -30.75 -9.98 0.51
C GLU A 72 -31.63 -9.74 1.77
N SER A 73 -31.54 -10.62 2.77
CA SER A 73 -32.29 -10.54 4.03
C SER A 73 -31.58 -9.77 5.14
N SER A 74 -30.28 -9.48 5.00
CA SER A 74 -29.50 -8.72 5.98
C SER A 74 -28.98 -7.43 5.37
N SER A 75 -29.68 -6.32 5.63
CA SER A 75 -29.30 -4.96 5.22
C SER A 75 -28.05 -4.40 5.95
N VAL A 76 -27.30 -5.25 6.67
CA VAL A 76 -26.12 -4.83 7.43
C VAL A 76 -24.87 -4.98 6.55
N PRO A 77 -24.14 -3.88 6.27
CA PRO A 77 -22.86 -3.95 5.58
C PRO A 77 -21.85 -4.79 6.36
N SER A 78 -21.11 -5.65 5.68
CA SER A 78 -20.04 -6.44 6.29
C SER A 78 -18.66 -5.80 6.02
N PRO A 79 -17.69 -5.91 6.95
CA PRO A 79 -16.34 -5.39 6.73
C PRO A 79 -15.65 -6.05 5.54
N ASN A 80 -14.99 -5.26 4.70
CA ASN A 80 -14.27 -5.78 3.55
C ASN A 80 -12.87 -6.27 3.95
N PRO A 81 -12.56 -7.58 3.82
CA PRO A 81 -11.22 -8.10 4.11
C PRO A 81 -10.13 -7.46 3.23
N GLU A 82 -10.44 -7.07 2.00
CA GLU A 82 -9.50 -6.39 1.10
C GLU A 82 -9.12 -5.01 1.63
N PHE A 83 -10.06 -4.27 2.22
CA PHE A 83 -9.78 -2.97 2.84
C PHE A 83 -8.88 -3.12 4.07
N ILE A 84 -9.11 -4.15 4.89
CA ILE A 84 -8.27 -4.42 6.07
C ILE A 84 -6.82 -4.71 5.65
N ASN A 85 -6.63 -5.56 4.64
CA ASN A 85 -5.31 -5.88 4.10
C ASN A 85 -4.64 -4.66 3.46
N TRP A 86 -5.40 -3.90 2.65
CA TRP A 86 -4.93 -2.65 2.06
C TRP A 86 -4.49 -1.66 3.15
N LYS A 87 -5.32 -1.42 4.16
CA LYS A 87 -5.04 -0.48 5.25
C LYS A 87 -3.80 -0.87 6.04
N ARG A 88 -3.61 -2.17 6.31
CA ARG A 88 -2.40 -2.66 6.96
C ARG A 88 -1.16 -2.36 6.12
N GLN A 89 -1.21 -2.65 4.83
CA GLN A 89 -0.08 -2.43 3.93
C GLN A 89 0.22 -0.93 3.76
N ASP A 90 -0.81 -0.10 3.62
CA ASP A 90 -0.70 1.35 3.55
C ASP A 90 0.03 1.89 4.80
N LYS A 91 -0.40 1.53 6.01
CA LYS A 91 0.23 2.02 7.25
C LYS A 91 1.69 1.58 7.41
N LEU A 92 2.06 0.39 6.92
CA LEU A 92 3.45 -0.04 6.89
C LEU A 92 4.28 0.82 5.94
N ILE A 93 3.73 1.14 4.76
CA ILE A 93 4.38 2.02 3.78
C ILE A 93 4.47 3.45 4.32
N THR A 94 3.42 3.98 4.94
CA THR A 94 3.43 5.30 5.60
C THR A 94 4.52 5.37 6.67
N SER A 95 4.57 4.39 7.58
CA SER A 95 5.62 4.31 8.60
C SER A 95 7.02 4.27 7.97
N TRP A 96 7.17 3.53 6.87
CA TRP A 96 8.42 3.42 6.15
C TRP A 96 8.82 4.72 5.43
N LEU A 97 7.88 5.42 4.79
CA LEU A 97 8.09 6.73 4.16
C LEU A 97 8.53 7.76 5.20
N LEU A 98 7.80 7.88 6.30
CA LEU A 98 8.15 8.80 7.40
C LEU A 98 9.53 8.48 7.99
N GLY A 99 9.87 7.20 8.18
CA GLY A 99 11.19 6.78 8.64
C GLY A 99 12.35 7.14 7.70
N SER A 100 12.05 7.42 6.43
CA SER A 100 13.02 7.83 5.41
C SER A 100 13.22 9.35 5.30
N MET A 101 12.59 10.15 6.16
CA MET A 101 12.61 11.61 6.10
C MET A 101 13.47 12.24 7.22
N SER A 102 13.96 13.47 7.00
CA SER A 102 14.49 14.32 8.07
C SER A 102 13.37 14.81 8.98
N GLU A 103 13.73 15.27 10.18
CA GLU A 103 12.77 15.82 11.15
C GLU A 103 12.06 17.08 10.62
N GLU A 104 12.79 17.90 9.85
CA GLU A 104 12.26 19.10 9.19
C GLU A 104 11.12 18.74 8.24
N ILE A 105 11.31 17.74 7.38
CA ILE A 105 10.28 17.27 6.47
C ILE A 105 9.14 16.57 7.22
N LEU A 106 9.44 15.78 8.24
CA LEU A 106 8.42 15.09 9.06
C LEU A 106 7.43 16.08 9.70
N SER A 107 7.89 17.25 10.12
CA SER A 107 7.02 18.29 10.71
C SER A 107 5.91 18.76 9.76
N GLN A 108 6.10 18.59 8.45
CA GLN A 108 5.14 18.95 7.41
C GLN A 108 4.18 17.82 7.05
N MET A 109 4.39 16.60 7.57
CA MET A 109 3.61 15.40 7.24
C MET A 109 2.57 15.04 8.32
N LEU A 110 2.37 15.91 9.32
CA LEU A 110 1.52 15.62 10.49
C LEU A 110 0.04 15.38 10.15
N GLU A 111 -0.43 15.93 9.04
CA GLU A 111 -1.83 15.80 8.58
C GLU A 111 -2.01 14.67 7.54
N CYS A 112 -0.93 13.98 7.16
CA CYS A 112 -1.00 12.88 6.19
C CYS A 112 -1.36 11.57 6.88
N GLU A 113 -2.44 10.94 6.46
CA GLU A 113 -2.90 9.66 6.98
C GLU A 113 -2.46 8.48 6.11
N THR A 114 -2.39 8.65 4.79
CA THR A 114 -2.07 7.57 3.84
C THR A 114 -0.67 7.71 3.25
N ALA A 115 -0.13 6.60 2.73
CA ALA A 115 1.16 6.63 2.04
C ALA A 115 1.11 7.54 0.80
N GLN A 116 -0.05 7.58 0.13
CA GLN A 116 -0.32 8.43 -1.02
C GLN A 116 -0.26 9.92 -0.64
N GLU A 117 -0.90 10.32 0.46
CA GLU A 117 -0.86 11.71 0.94
C GLU A 117 0.55 12.14 1.31
N VAL A 118 1.28 11.32 2.08
CA VAL A 118 2.69 11.56 2.38
C VAL A 118 3.50 11.73 1.10
N TRP A 119 3.29 10.86 0.11
CA TRP A 119 4.01 10.92 -1.17
C TRP A 119 3.71 12.20 -1.96
N LEU A 120 2.44 12.61 -2.04
CA LEU A 120 2.02 13.78 -2.79
C LEU A 120 2.44 15.09 -2.12
N ASN A 121 2.40 15.15 -0.79
CA ASN A 121 2.80 16.34 -0.05
C ASN A 121 4.29 16.69 -0.25
N ASN A 122 5.14 15.67 -0.43
CA ASN A 122 6.56 15.87 -0.74
C ASN A 122 6.84 16.41 -2.16
N LYS A 123 5.86 16.45 -3.06
CA LYS A 123 6.05 16.97 -4.44
C LYS A 123 6.21 18.50 -4.49
N HIS A 124 5.94 19.20 -3.39
CA HIS A 124 5.95 20.66 -3.31
C HIS A 124 7.32 21.28 -2.98
N HIS A 125 8.35 20.45 -2.79
CA HIS A 125 9.76 20.85 -2.67
C HIS A 125 10.54 20.55 -3.95
#